data_AF-A0AAW5D7S3-F1
#
_entry.id   AF-A0AAW5D7S3-F1
#
_cell.length_a   1.000
_cell.length_b   1.000
_cell.length_c   1.000
_cell.angle_alpha   90.00
_cell.angle_beta   90.00
_cell.angle_gamma   90.00
#
_symmetry.space_group_name_H-M   'P 1'
#
loop_
_entity.id
_entity.type
_entity.pdbx_description
1 polymer ?
#
loop_
_entity_poly.entity_id
_entity_poly.type
_entity_poly.pdbx_seq_one_letter_code
_entity_poly.pdbx_strand_id
1 'polypeptide(L)'
;MTVQFSQGFSNQCPWVNLKGYSLYYIWQGHPADEGEKHFYQLKSKPDPEKVGVMSACWDGYAGSYQLSAEGSLILTRFHYFLPNGLGESDALLEELHGDFYLEFRTHFEGDQLYVPFADGKVTVDQEQWVEVKRAYVNLKTDKNGFSTWFNRFIPSRLVK
;
A
#
# COMPACT_ATOMS: atom_id res chain seq x y z
N MET A 1 6.29 -2.87 -17.17
CA MET A 1 5.17 -2.63 -16.24
C MET A 1 5.15 -1.15 -15.90
N THR A 2 3.97 -0.57 -15.67
CA THR A 2 3.86 0.81 -15.16
C THR A 2 4.06 0.80 -13.66
N VAL A 3 4.94 1.66 -13.16
CA VAL A 3 5.17 1.85 -11.72
C VAL A 3 3.96 2.56 -11.10
N GLN A 4 3.40 2.02 -10.02
CA GLN A 4 2.35 2.71 -9.26
C GLN A 4 2.96 3.77 -8.34
N PHE A 5 2.23 4.88 -8.15
CA PHE A 5 2.57 5.85 -7.12
C PHE A 5 2.36 5.27 -5.72
N SER A 6 3.26 5.63 -4.81
CA SER A 6 3.09 5.39 -3.38
C SER A 6 2.11 6.40 -2.80
N GLN A 7 1.58 6.08 -1.64
CA GLN A 7 0.89 7.03 -0.77
C GLN A 7 1.90 8.06 -0.23
N GLY A 8 1.39 9.23 0.18
CA GLY A 8 2.16 10.16 0.99
C GLY A 8 2.28 9.63 2.42
N PHE A 9 3.48 9.69 3.00
CA PHE A 9 3.70 9.26 4.38
C PHE A 9 4.72 10.15 5.09
N SER A 10 4.35 10.65 6.26
CA SER A 10 5.21 11.41 7.16
C SER A 10 5.28 10.70 8.51
N ASN A 11 6.49 10.49 9.03
CA ASN A 11 6.71 9.80 10.28
C ASN A 11 7.23 10.76 11.35
N GLN A 12 6.44 10.99 12.39
CA GLN A 12 6.82 11.75 13.58
C GLN A 12 7.09 10.84 14.80
N CYS A 13 6.86 9.54 14.68
CA CYS A 13 7.11 8.58 15.75
C CYS A 13 8.62 8.28 15.85
N PRO A 14 9.30 8.66 16.95
CA PRO A 14 10.75 8.53 17.06
C PRO A 14 11.22 7.07 17.16
N TRP A 15 10.32 6.17 17.55
CA TRP A 15 10.61 4.75 17.78
C TRP A 15 10.45 3.88 16.52
N VAL A 16 9.85 4.44 15.47
CA VAL A 16 9.60 3.74 14.21
C VAL A 16 10.57 4.30 13.16
N ASN A 17 11.41 3.45 12.58
CA ASN A 17 12.31 3.85 11.50
C ASN A 17 11.93 3.15 10.20
N LEU A 18 11.49 3.93 9.22
CA LEU A 18 11.01 3.45 7.91
C LEU A 18 11.82 4.05 6.76
N LYS A 19 13.04 4.51 7.04
CA LYS A 19 13.91 5.14 6.03
C LYS A 19 14.17 4.17 4.87
N GLY A 20 13.96 4.66 3.65
CA GLY A 20 14.15 3.87 2.43
C GLY A 20 12.91 3.11 1.97
N TYR A 21 11.80 3.22 2.70
CA TYR A 21 10.51 2.68 2.29
C TYR A 21 9.49 3.80 2.04
N SER A 22 8.49 3.50 1.22
CA SER A 22 7.30 4.32 0.98
C SER A 22 6.04 3.51 1.23
N LEU A 23 4.99 4.12 1.77
CA LEU A 23 3.72 3.45 2.02
C LEU A 23 3.01 3.21 0.68
N TYR A 24 2.54 2.00 0.42
CA TYR A 24 1.75 1.68 -0.78
C TYR A 24 0.30 1.35 -0.44
N TYR A 25 0.10 0.50 0.58
CA TYR A 25 -1.23 -0.01 0.91
C TYR A 25 -1.42 -0.12 2.41
N ILE A 26 -2.68 -0.07 2.84
CA ILE A 26 -3.12 -0.38 4.19
C ILE A 26 -4.05 -1.58 4.09
N TRP A 27 -3.70 -2.69 4.73
CA TRP A 27 -4.40 -3.97 4.62
C TRP A 27 -5.14 -4.32 5.91
N GLN A 28 -6.35 -4.85 5.77
CA GLN A 28 -7.05 -5.53 6.85
C GLN A 28 -6.68 -7.02 6.85
N GLY A 29 -6.39 -7.57 8.04
CA GLY A 29 -5.93 -8.95 8.20
C GLY A 29 -4.41 -9.10 8.15
N HIS A 30 -3.91 -10.29 8.52
CA HIS A 30 -2.49 -10.54 8.63
C HIS A 30 -1.88 -10.81 7.23
N PRO A 31 -0.67 -10.31 6.91
CA PRO A 31 -0.10 -10.42 5.56
C PRO A 31 0.16 -11.86 5.09
N ALA A 32 0.28 -12.79 6.04
CA ALA A 32 0.46 -14.23 5.80
C ALA A 32 -0.86 -15.03 5.68
N ASP A 33 -2.02 -14.41 5.92
CA ASP A 33 -3.30 -15.12 5.83
C ASP A 33 -3.53 -15.61 4.39
N GLU A 34 -3.93 -16.88 4.27
CA GLU A 34 -4.33 -17.47 3.00
C GLU A 34 -5.77 -17.03 2.70
N GLY A 35 -5.99 -16.27 1.62
CA GLY A 35 -7.32 -15.80 1.25
C GLY A 35 -7.33 -14.49 0.47
N GLU A 36 -8.53 -13.92 0.34
CA GLU A 36 -8.69 -12.58 -0.23
C GLU A 36 -8.13 -11.53 0.73
N LYS A 37 -7.23 -10.69 0.22
CA LYS A 37 -6.71 -9.54 0.97
C LYS A 37 -7.66 -8.36 0.80
N HIS A 38 -8.04 -7.73 1.91
CA HIS A 38 -8.92 -6.57 1.88
C HIS A 38 -8.15 -5.29 2.22
N PHE A 39 -8.38 -4.24 1.43
CA PHE A 39 -7.87 -2.92 1.76
C PHE A 39 -8.62 -2.35 2.96
N TYR A 40 -7.92 -1.55 3.76
CA TYR A 40 -8.54 -0.76 4.80
C TYR A 40 -9.60 0.17 4.22
N GLN A 41 -10.79 0.13 4.82
CA GLN A 41 -11.92 0.95 4.40
C GLN A 41 -11.89 2.29 5.14
N LEU A 42 -11.46 3.34 4.44
CA LEU A 42 -11.51 4.71 4.94
C LEU A 42 -12.96 5.18 5.12
N LYS A 43 -13.22 6.02 6.14
CA LYS A 43 -14.52 6.68 6.32
C LYS A 43 -14.68 7.82 5.33
N SER A 44 -13.61 8.60 5.15
CA SER A 44 -13.55 9.68 4.16
C SER A 44 -13.43 9.10 2.77
N LYS A 45 -14.17 9.69 1.84
CA LYS A 45 -14.15 9.30 0.42
C LYS A 45 -13.50 10.40 -0.40
N PRO A 46 -12.71 10.04 -1.43
CA PRO A 46 -12.25 11.00 -2.42
C PRO A 46 -13.45 11.63 -3.14
N ASP A 47 -13.28 12.86 -3.62
CA ASP A 47 -14.22 13.54 -4.49
C ASP A 47 -14.23 12.84 -5.86
N PRO A 48 -15.35 12.20 -6.26
CA PRO A 48 -15.41 11.45 -7.50
C PRO A 48 -15.24 12.33 -8.75
N GLU A 49 -15.50 13.64 -8.66
CA GLU A 49 -15.33 14.56 -9.79
C GLU A 49 -13.85 14.88 -10.06
N LYS A 50 -12.98 14.70 -9.07
CA LYS A 50 -11.53 14.96 -9.15
C LYS A 50 -10.72 13.70 -9.48
N VAL A 51 -11.32 12.51 -9.38
CA VAL A 51 -10.64 11.23 -9.59
C VAL A 51 -10.31 11.01 -11.08
N GLY A 52 -9.02 10.85 -11.37
CA GLY A 52 -8.51 10.54 -12.70
C GLY A 52 -7.73 9.23 -12.70
N VAL A 53 -8.36 8.13 -13.15
CA VAL A 53 -7.69 6.82 -13.21
C VAL A 53 -6.60 6.83 -14.27
N MET A 54 -5.40 6.40 -13.89
CA MET A 54 -4.29 6.23 -14.82
C MET A 54 -3.49 4.97 -14.51
N SER A 55 -2.70 4.50 -15.47
CA SER A 55 -1.94 3.24 -15.31
C SER A 55 -0.91 3.25 -14.17
N ALA A 56 -0.53 4.44 -13.68
CA ALA A 56 0.37 4.64 -12.52
C ALA A 56 -0.38 4.93 -11.20
N CYS A 57 -1.71 5.06 -11.23
CA CYS A 57 -2.55 5.29 -10.06
C CYS A 57 -3.97 4.80 -10.38
N TRP A 58 -4.21 3.52 -10.11
CA TRP A 58 -5.48 2.88 -10.48
C TRP A 58 -6.67 3.40 -9.68
N ASP A 59 -6.43 3.85 -8.44
CA ASP A 59 -7.48 4.49 -7.63
C ASP A 59 -7.77 5.92 -8.11
N GLY A 60 -6.86 6.52 -8.90
CA GLY A 60 -6.96 7.90 -9.38
C GLY A 60 -6.73 8.98 -8.32
N TYR A 61 -6.37 8.57 -7.10
CA TYR A 61 -5.94 9.43 -6.01
C TYR A 61 -4.88 8.72 -5.13
N ALA A 62 -4.18 9.48 -4.29
CA ALA A 62 -3.33 8.97 -3.22
C ALA A 62 -3.66 9.67 -1.90
N GLY A 63 -3.76 8.91 -0.82
CA GLY A 63 -3.82 9.43 0.53
C GLY A 63 -2.45 9.91 1.01
N SER A 64 -2.44 10.97 1.84
CA SER A 64 -1.26 11.39 2.60
C SER A 64 -1.50 11.15 4.08
N TYR A 65 -0.66 10.32 4.67
CA TYR A 65 -0.78 9.89 6.06
C TYR A 65 0.33 10.45 6.92
N GLN A 66 0.01 10.75 8.17
CA GLN A 66 0.94 11.14 9.21
C GLN A 66 0.88 10.14 10.36
N LEU A 67 2.01 9.53 10.69
CA LEU A 67 2.19 8.78 11.92
C LEU A 67 2.62 9.77 13.02
N SER A 68 1.80 9.93 14.05
CA SER A 68 2.06 10.87 15.16
C SER A 68 3.21 10.38 16.05
N ALA A 69 3.69 11.24 16.94
CA ALA A 69 4.73 10.88 17.91
C ALA A 69 4.33 9.71 18.82
N GLU A 70 3.04 9.62 19.13
CA GLU A 70 2.42 8.61 20.00
C GLU A 70 2.08 7.29 19.29
N GLY A 71 2.23 7.26 17.96
CA GLY A 71 1.98 6.08 17.13
C GLY A 71 0.60 6.00 16.49
N SER A 72 -0.27 7.01 16.64
CA SER A 72 -1.56 7.10 15.93
C SER A 72 -1.35 7.44 14.46
N LEU A 73 -2.21 6.91 13.57
CA LEU A 73 -2.14 7.15 12.13
C LEU A 73 -3.28 8.04 11.67
N ILE A 74 -2.96 9.13 11.00
CA ILE A 74 -3.93 10.14 10.56
C ILE A 74 -3.84 10.30 9.04
N LEU A 75 -4.94 10.13 8.32
CA LEU A 75 -5.09 10.59 6.95
C LEU A 75 -5.32 12.11 6.97
N THR A 76 -4.43 12.84 6.28
CA THR A 76 -4.39 14.32 6.30
C THR A 76 -4.87 14.94 5.00
N ARG A 77 -4.84 14.19 3.90
CA ARG A 77 -5.11 14.72 2.56
C ARG A 77 -5.39 13.62 1.54
N PHE A 78 -6.23 13.92 0.55
CA PHE A 78 -6.24 13.22 -0.73
C PHE A 78 -5.57 14.07 -1.82
N HIS A 79 -4.65 13.46 -2.55
CA HIS A 79 -4.01 14.01 -3.73
C HIS A 79 -4.62 13.38 -4.98
N TYR A 80 -5.00 14.22 -5.94
CA TYR A 80 -5.55 13.78 -7.21
C TYR A 80 -4.55 14.02 -8.32
N PHE A 81 -4.49 13.08 -9.27
CA PHE A 81 -3.58 13.15 -10.39
C PHE A 81 -4.38 13.43 -11.66
N LEU A 82 -4.05 14.53 -12.33
CA LEU A 82 -4.62 14.91 -13.61
C LEU A 82 -3.60 14.65 -14.73
N PRO A 83 -4.03 14.46 -15.99
CA PRO A 83 -3.12 14.26 -17.12
C PRO A 83 -2.06 15.37 -17.28
N ASN A 84 -2.36 16.58 -16.79
CA ASN A 84 -1.50 17.76 -16.86
C ASN A 84 -0.71 18.04 -15.56
N GLY A 85 -0.80 17.18 -14.54
CA GLY A 85 -0.06 17.32 -13.29
C GLY A 85 -0.88 17.03 -12.03
N LEU A 86 -0.49 17.66 -10.91
CA LEU A 86 -1.19 17.50 -9.64
C LEU A 86 -2.47 18.34 -9.63
N GLY A 87 -3.61 17.71 -9.35
CA GLY A 87 -4.88 18.39 -9.16
C GLY A 87 -4.98 19.10 -7.80
N GLU A 88 -6.06 19.84 -7.61
CA GLU A 88 -6.42 20.37 -6.29
C GLU A 88 -6.58 19.23 -5.29
N SER A 89 -5.98 19.34 -4.11
CA SER A 89 -6.01 18.31 -3.07
C SER A 89 -7.02 18.64 -1.99
N ASP A 90 -7.65 17.62 -1.40
CA ASP A 90 -8.62 17.81 -0.32
C ASP A 90 -7.93 17.57 1.02
N ALA A 91 -7.84 18.61 1.85
CA ALA A 91 -7.37 18.47 3.22
C ALA A 91 -8.49 17.89 4.09
N LEU A 92 -8.15 16.93 4.93
CA LEU A 92 -9.06 16.31 5.87
C LEU A 92 -8.29 15.81 7.10
N LEU A 93 -9.00 15.39 8.13
CA LEU A 93 -8.41 14.81 9.33
C LEU A 93 -9.22 13.59 9.72
N GLU A 94 -8.72 12.41 9.36
CA GLU A 94 -9.29 11.13 9.78
C GLU A 94 -8.22 10.33 10.52
N GLU A 95 -8.46 10.07 11.80
CA GLU A 95 -7.67 9.09 12.55
C GLU A 95 -8.13 7.68 12.18
N LEU A 96 -7.16 6.83 11.82
CA LEU A 96 -7.40 5.44 11.47
C LEU A 96 -7.49 4.60 12.75
N HIS A 97 -8.42 3.67 12.77
CA HIS A 97 -8.69 2.79 13.91
C HIS A 97 -8.89 1.34 13.48
N GLY A 98 -8.76 0.42 14.45
CA GLY A 98 -8.84 -1.02 14.25
C GLY A 98 -7.47 -1.63 14.01
N ASP A 99 -7.47 -2.93 13.68
CA ASP A 99 -6.26 -3.70 13.49
C ASP A 99 -5.98 -3.89 11.99
N PHE A 100 -4.80 -3.48 11.56
CA PHE A 100 -4.41 -3.48 10.15
C PHE A 100 -2.88 -3.51 10.01
N TYR A 101 -2.43 -3.67 8.77
CA TYR A 101 -1.00 -3.64 8.43
C TYR A 101 -0.72 -2.53 7.43
N LEU A 102 0.34 -1.79 7.69
CA LEU A 102 0.91 -0.82 6.76
C LEU A 102 1.92 -1.52 5.88
N GLU A 103 1.65 -1.56 4.58
CA GLU A 103 2.60 -2.10 3.60
C GLU A 103 3.50 -0.99 3.06
N PHE A 104 4.75 -1.08 3.47
CA PHE A 104 5.86 -0.28 3.01
C PHE A 104 6.65 -1.02 1.93
N ARG A 105 7.09 -0.31 0.89
CA ARG A 105 8.00 -0.88 -0.13
C ARG A 105 9.14 0.05 -0.48
N THR A 106 10.29 -0.50 -0.86
CA THR A 106 11.43 0.30 -1.35
C THR A 106 11.15 0.95 -2.71
N HIS A 107 10.34 0.30 -3.53
CA HIS A 107 9.76 0.76 -4.79
C HIS A 107 8.59 -0.17 -5.13
N PHE A 108 7.78 0.13 -6.16
CA PHE A 108 6.53 -0.61 -6.42
C PHE A 108 6.70 -2.14 -6.49
N GLU A 109 7.78 -2.62 -7.10
CA GLU A 109 8.08 -4.05 -7.24
C GLU A 109 9.12 -4.57 -6.24
N GLY A 110 9.58 -3.73 -5.32
CA GLY A 110 10.69 -4.02 -4.41
C GLY A 110 10.31 -4.77 -3.15
N ASP A 111 11.29 -4.89 -2.25
CA ASP A 111 11.11 -5.46 -0.91
C ASP A 111 9.93 -4.82 -0.19
N GLN A 112 9.16 -5.68 0.48
CA GLN A 112 7.95 -5.30 1.20
C GLN A 112 8.21 -5.44 2.70
N LEU A 113 7.72 -4.47 3.46
CA LEU A 113 7.74 -4.44 4.90
C LEU A 113 6.31 -4.20 5.38
N TYR A 114 5.77 -5.14 6.15
CA TYR A 114 4.45 -5.01 6.76
C TYR A 114 4.63 -4.66 8.23
N VAL A 115 4.15 -3.47 8.59
CA VAL A 115 4.20 -2.95 9.96
C VAL A 115 2.81 -3.08 10.59
N PRO A 116 2.65 -3.81 11.69
CA PRO A 116 1.36 -3.94 12.36
C PRO A 116 0.91 -2.60 12.96
N PHE A 117 -0.40 -2.39 12.92
CA PHE A 117 -1.10 -1.37 13.69
C PHE A 117 -2.20 -2.09 14.47
N ALA A 118 -2.13 -1.99 15.80
CA ALA A 118 -3.01 -2.68 16.73
C ALA A 118 -3.27 -1.79 17.94
N ASP A 119 -4.43 -1.94 18.58
CA ASP A 119 -4.81 -1.16 19.76
C ASP A 119 -4.71 0.37 19.54
N GLY A 120 -4.98 0.80 18.31
CA GLY A 120 -4.94 2.22 17.92
C GLY A 120 -3.55 2.80 17.72
N LYS A 121 -2.49 1.97 17.69
CA LYS A 121 -1.11 2.42 17.53
C LYS A 121 -0.30 1.53 16.59
N VAL A 122 0.72 2.12 15.98
CA VAL A 122 1.77 1.36 15.29
C VAL A 122 2.55 0.50 16.28
N THR A 123 2.85 -0.73 15.90
CA THR A 123 3.72 -1.62 16.69
C THR A 123 5.17 -1.20 16.52
N VAL A 124 5.82 -0.81 17.62
CA VAL A 124 7.24 -0.40 17.64
C VAL A 124 8.21 -1.58 17.75
N ASP A 125 7.71 -2.74 18.20
CA ASP A 125 8.47 -3.97 18.28
C ASP A 125 8.69 -4.56 16.88
N GLN A 126 9.93 -4.45 16.39
CA GLN A 126 10.31 -4.87 15.04
C GLN A 126 10.29 -6.39 14.87
N GLU A 127 10.29 -7.18 15.95
CA GLU A 127 10.16 -8.64 15.84
C GLU A 127 8.78 -9.06 15.32
N GLN A 128 7.78 -8.17 15.43
CA GLN A 128 6.43 -8.38 14.92
C GLN A 128 6.25 -7.91 13.47
N TRP A 129 7.26 -7.25 12.89
CA TRP A 129 7.20 -6.77 11.52
C TRP A 129 7.48 -7.93 10.56
N VAL A 130 6.81 -7.92 9.41
CA VAL A 130 6.98 -8.97 8.39
C VAL A 130 7.73 -8.39 7.20
N GLU A 131 8.96 -8.84 6.99
CA GLU A 131 9.73 -8.53 5.79
C GLU A 131 9.59 -9.60 4.72
N VAL A 132 9.27 -9.19 3.50
CA VAL A 132 9.27 -10.05 2.31
C VAL A 132 10.30 -9.51 1.34
N LYS A 133 11.44 -10.21 1.25
CA LYS A 133 12.47 -9.91 0.25
C LYS A 133 12.01 -10.42 -1.10
N ARG A 134 12.00 -9.55 -2.11
CA ARG A 134 11.74 -9.99 -3.48
C ARG A 134 13.07 -10.36 -4.12
N ALA A 135 13.24 -11.64 -4.41
CA ALA A 135 14.37 -12.09 -5.21
C ALA A 135 14.33 -11.38 -6.57
N TYR A 136 15.37 -10.61 -6.87
CA TYR A 136 15.58 -10.04 -8.19
C TYR A 136 15.70 -11.19 -9.19
N VAL A 137 14.62 -11.54 -9.89
CA VAL A 137 14.70 -12.41 -11.06
C VAL A 137 15.31 -11.56 -12.16
N ASN A 138 16.62 -11.72 -12.36
CA ASN A 138 17.33 -11.10 -13.46
C ASN A 138 16.79 -11.72 -14.76
N LEU A 139 15.82 -11.05 -15.41
CA LEU A 139 15.16 -11.46 -16.65
C LEU A 139 16.10 -11.53 -17.88
N LYS A 140 17.42 -11.56 -17.65
CA LYS A 140 18.45 -11.76 -18.66
C LYS A 140 19.01 -13.18 -18.68
N THR A 141 18.27 -14.21 -18.28
CA THR A 141 18.63 -15.59 -18.62
C THR A 141 17.40 -16.49 -18.60
N ASP A 142 16.57 -16.42 -19.63
CA ASP A 142 16.06 -17.63 -20.28
C ASP A 142 15.33 -17.29 -21.57
N LYS A 143 15.99 -17.56 -22.69
CA LYS A 143 15.37 -17.47 -24.02
C LYS A 143 14.43 -18.64 -24.32
N ASN A 144 14.16 -19.57 -23.38
CA ASN A 144 13.38 -20.79 -23.64
C ASN A 144 12.40 -21.18 -22.51
N GLY A 145 11.66 -20.24 -21.92
CA GLY A 145 10.75 -20.55 -20.80
C GLY A 145 9.46 -19.76 -20.72
N PHE A 146 8.97 -19.20 -21.84
CA PHE A 146 7.84 -18.24 -21.83
C PHE A 146 6.44 -18.83 -21.55
N SER A 147 6.33 -19.99 -20.89
CA SER A 147 5.03 -20.64 -20.70
C SER A 147 4.92 -21.50 -19.43
N THR A 148 5.21 -20.96 -18.25
CA THR A 148 4.84 -21.66 -17.00
C THR A 148 4.34 -20.77 -15.86
N TRP A 149 4.38 -19.45 -15.95
CA TRP A 149 3.98 -18.59 -14.82
C TRP A 149 2.49 -18.16 -14.82
N PHE A 150 1.78 -18.29 -15.94
CA PHE A 150 0.37 -17.84 -16.05
C PHE A 150 -0.71 -18.84 -15.60
N ASN A 151 -0.36 -20.02 -15.08
CA ASN A 151 -1.36 -21.06 -14.75
C ASN A 151 -1.71 -21.21 -13.26
N ARG A 152 -1.49 -20.20 -12.40
CA ARG A 152 -1.89 -20.29 -10.98
C ARG A 152 -3.05 -19.43 -10.52
N PHE A 153 -3.69 -18.68 -11.42
CA PHE A 153 -4.93 -17.96 -11.12
C PHE A 153 -5.91 -18.07 -12.29
N ILE A 154 -6.50 -19.26 -12.46
CA ILE A 154 -7.81 -19.37 -13.10
C ILE A 154 -8.77 -19.90 -12.02
N PRO A 155 -9.74 -19.11 -11.55
CA PRO A 155 -10.81 -19.63 -10.73
C PRO A 155 -11.64 -20.60 -11.57
N SER A 156 -11.63 -21.88 -11.22
CA SER A 156 -12.55 -22.86 -11.78
C SER A 156 -13.96 -22.60 -11.27
N ARG A 157 -14.70 -21.75 -11.96
CA ARG A 157 -16.17 -21.74 -11.94
C ARG A 157 -16.68 -21.75 -13.38
N LEU A 158 -17.11 -22.93 -13.84
CA LEU A 158 -18.53 -23.20 -14.15
C LEU A 158 -18.71 -24.58 -14.82
N VAL A 159 -19.91 -25.11 -14.59
CA VAL A 159 -20.64 -26.19 -15.29
C VAL A 159 -20.46 -27.63 -14.79
N LYS A 160 -21.41 -28.07 -13.96
CA LYS A 160 -22.48 -28.96 -14.44
C LYS A 160 -23.78 -28.69 -13.72
#